data_AF-A0A2V8W416-F1
#
_entry.id   AF-A0A2V8W416-F1
#
_cell.length_a   1.000
_cell.length_b   1.000
_cell.length_c   1.000
_cell.angle_alpha   90.00
_cell.angle_beta   90.00
_cell.angle_gamma   90.00
#
_symmetry.space_group_name_H-M   'P 1'
#
loop_
_entity.id
_entity.type
_entity.pdbx_description
1 polymer ?
#
loop_
_entity_poly.entity_id
_entity_poly.type
_entity_poly.pdbx_seq_one_letter_code
_entity_poly.pdbx_strand_id
1 'polypeptide(L)'
;MKRFFDSSVLVPVFYADHPQHVSSTKLFVDAGKDDFCALRTLGEVYATLTGLPLRPRITGPEGISIVKQIRERLTLITLSEQEYVSALELASSGTVVGAAAYDALIAHCALKAGADILLTWNVRDFTRLGSAIARLVKTPLEL
;
A
#
# COMPACT_ATOMS: atom_id res chain seq x y z
N MET A 1 9.65 -1.93 15.00
CA MET A 1 8.87 -0.85 14.36
C MET A 1 7.98 -1.51 13.32
N LYS A 2 6.67 -1.33 13.42
CA LYS A 2 5.67 -1.96 12.57
C LYS A 2 5.41 -1.08 11.35
N ARG A 3 5.79 -1.53 10.15
CA ARG A 3 5.64 -0.76 8.91
C ARG A 3 4.39 -1.21 8.16
N PHE A 4 3.67 -0.27 7.58
CA PHE A 4 2.55 -0.53 6.69
C PHE A 4 2.91 -0.12 5.27
N PHE A 5 2.79 -1.04 4.31
CA PHE A 5 3.17 -0.84 2.92
C PHE A 5 1.93 -0.51 2.06
N ASP A 6 1.97 0.66 1.42
CA ASP A 6 1.04 1.05 0.36
C ASP A 6 1.37 0.34 -0.97
N SER A 7 0.40 0.29 -1.89
CA SER A 7 0.60 -0.28 -3.24
C SER A 7 1.68 0.47 -4.02
N SER A 8 1.77 1.79 -3.85
CA SER A 8 2.82 2.60 -4.48
C SER A 8 4.23 2.12 -4.11
N VAL A 9 4.44 1.57 -2.91
CA VAL A 9 5.74 1.04 -2.46
C VAL A 9 5.95 -0.39 -2.95
N LEU A 10 4.91 -1.21 -3.00
CA LEU A 10 5.01 -2.62 -3.40
C LEU A 10 5.11 -2.83 -4.91
N VAL A 11 4.48 -1.97 -5.73
CA VAL A 11 4.60 -2.08 -7.20
C VAL A 11 6.06 -2.00 -7.67
N PRO A 12 6.88 -1.02 -7.25
CA PRO A 12 8.29 -0.92 -7.62
C PRO A 12 9.13 -2.13 -7.20
N VAL A 13 8.76 -2.88 -6.15
CA VAL A 13 9.50 -4.08 -5.74
C VAL A 13 9.58 -5.10 -6.89
N PHE A 14 8.51 -5.22 -7.67
CA PHE A 14 8.37 -6.23 -8.72
C PHE A 14 8.52 -5.65 -10.13
N TYR A 15 8.99 -4.41 -10.25
CA TYR A 15 9.31 -3.76 -11.51
C TYR A 15 10.71 -3.15 -11.43
N ALA A 16 11.71 -3.90 -11.92
CA ALA A 16 13.13 -3.59 -11.76
C ALA A 16 13.55 -2.22 -12.33
N ASP A 17 12.95 -1.81 -13.45
CA ASP A 17 13.24 -0.52 -14.09
C ASP A 17 12.52 0.66 -13.43
N HIS A 18 11.73 0.42 -12.38
CA HIS A 18 11.08 1.50 -11.66
C HIS A 18 12.12 2.36 -10.92
N PRO A 19 12.06 3.71 -10.99
CA PRO A 19 13.03 4.58 -10.30
C PRO A 19 13.13 4.34 -8.78
N GLN A 20 12.03 3.87 -8.19
CA GLN A 20 11.91 3.58 -6.76
C GLN A 20 12.23 2.11 -6.40
N HIS A 21 12.62 1.27 -7.37
CA HIS A 21 12.82 -0.17 -7.18
C HIS A 21 13.78 -0.48 -6.04
N VAL A 22 14.96 0.16 -6.03
CA VAL A 22 16.01 -0.10 -5.03
C VAL A 22 15.51 0.17 -3.60
N SER A 23 14.95 1.36 -3.36
CA SER A 23 14.50 1.77 -2.03
C SER A 23 13.29 0.95 -1.55
N SER A 24 12.33 0.67 -2.43
CA SER A 24 11.19 -0.19 -2.12
C SER A 24 11.62 -1.63 -1.80
N THR A 25 12.53 -2.19 -2.60
CA THR A 25 12.98 -3.58 -2.46
C THR A 25 13.76 -3.78 -1.17
N LYS A 26 14.66 -2.85 -0.80
CA LYS A 26 15.39 -2.88 0.47
C LYS A 26 14.42 -3.08 1.65
N LEU A 27 13.40 -2.22 1.76
CA LEU A 27 12.45 -2.31 2.87
C LEU A 27 11.55 -3.54 2.81
N PHE A 28 11.16 -3.99 1.61
CA PHE A 28 10.33 -5.18 1.46
C PHE A 28 11.07 -6.47 1.80
N VAL A 29 12.36 -6.58 1.45
CA VAL A 29 13.19 -7.75 1.80
C VAL A 29 13.40 -7.83 3.31
N ASP A 30 13.59 -6.68 3.97
CA ASP A 30 13.71 -6.57 5.43
C ASP A 30 12.36 -6.68 6.16
N ALA A 31 11.24 -6.82 5.44
CA ALA A 31 9.91 -6.92 6.03
C ALA A 31 9.60 -8.33 6.55
N GLY A 32 8.76 -8.39 7.59
CA GLY A 32 8.30 -9.63 8.19
C GLY A 32 6.83 -9.59 8.59
N LYS A 33 6.39 -10.61 9.34
CA LYS A 33 4.97 -10.75 9.73
C LYS A 33 4.46 -9.70 10.71
N ASP A 34 5.35 -8.90 11.28
CA ASP A 34 5.00 -7.73 12.08
C ASP A 34 4.80 -6.45 11.23
N ASP A 35 5.00 -6.55 9.92
CA ASP A 35 4.70 -5.51 8.93
C ASP A 35 3.42 -5.85 8.15
N PHE A 36 2.80 -4.83 7.57
CA PHE A 36 1.41 -4.90 7.13
C PHE A 36 1.20 -4.37 5.70
N CYS A 37 0.10 -4.79 5.08
CA CYS A 37 -0.52 -4.06 3.97
C CYS A 37 -2.04 -4.28 3.99
N ALA A 38 -2.81 -3.47 3.26
CA ALA A 38 -4.25 -3.71 3.14
C ALA A 38 -4.51 -4.93 2.24
N LEU A 39 -5.62 -5.64 2.44
CA LEU A 39 -6.04 -6.70 1.51
C LEU A 39 -6.23 -6.16 0.08
N ARG A 40 -6.79 -4.94 -0.05
CA ARG A 40 -6.98 -4.24 -1.33
C ARG A 40 -5.68 -4.01 -2.08
N THR A 41 -4.58 -3.74 -1.37
CA THR A 41 -3.25 -3.52 -1.94
C THR A 41 -2.82 -4.68 -2.84
N LEU A 42 -3.23 -5.92 -2.54
CA LEU A 42 -2.94 -7.08 -3.40
C LEU A 42 -3.56 -6.94 -4.80
N GLY A 43 -4.81 -6.46 -4.86
CA GLY A 43 -5.52 -6.23 -6.12
C GLY A 43 -4.92 -5.07 -6.91
N GLU A 44 -4.52 -3.99 -6.22
CA GLU A 44 -3.87 -2.84 -6.85
C GLU A 44 -2.52 -3.21 -7.45
N VAL A 45 -1.68 -3.96 -6.71
CA VAL A 45 -0.39 -4.44 -7.22
C VAL A 45 -0.58 -5.37 -8.42
N TYR A 46 -1.50 -6.34 -8.31
CA TYR A 46 -1.79 -7.27 -9.41
C TYR A 46 -2.24 -6.54 -10.68
N ALA A 47 -3.26 -5.68 -10.55
CA ALA A 47 -3.85 -4.96 -11.68
C ALA A 47 -2.84 -4.01 -12.32
N THR A 48 -2.03 -3.32 -11.49
CA THR A 48 -0.99 -2.41 -11.99
C THR A 48 0.04 -3.18 -12.79
N LEU A 49 0.69 -4.19 -12.19
CA LEU A 49 1.81 -4.89 -12.82
C LEU A 49 1.41 -5.67 -14.08
N THR A 50 0.25 -6.33 -14.08
CA THR A 50 -0.25 -7.04 -15.26
C THR A 50 -0.80 -6.10 -16.34
N GLY A 51 -1.15 -4.86 -15.98
CA GLY A 51 -1.60 -3.82 -16.90
C GLY A 51 -0.48 -2.99 -17.53
N LEU A 52 0.75 -3.06 -17.00
CA LEU A 52 1.87 -2.29 -17.53
C LEU A 52 2.23 -2.76 -18.95
N PRO A 53 2.58 -1.83 -19.87
CA PRO A 53 2.97 -2.17 -21.24
C PRO A 53 4.44 -2.66 -21.33
N LEU A 54 4.88 -3.51 -20.40
CA LEU A 54 6.24 -4.06 -20.35
C LEU A 54 6.47 -5.12 -21.45
N ARG A 55 7.74 -5.34 -21.78
CA ARG A 55 8.17 -6.43 -22.69
C ARG A 55 9.32 -7.22 -22.05
N PRO A 56 9.12 -8.52 -21.75
CA PRO A 56 7.85 -9.25 -21.80
C PRO A 56 6.81 -8.69 -20.82
N ARG A 57 5.51 -8.91 -21.10
CA ARG A 57 4.44 -8.52 -20.18
C ARG A 57 4.43 -9.45 -18.97
N ILE A 58 4.08 -8.92 -17.81
CA ILE A 58 3.76 -9.73 -16.63
C ILE A 58 2.40 -10.38 -16.89
N THR A 59 2.40 -11.70 -16.93
CA THR A 59 1.20 -12.52 -17.13
C THR A 59 0.38 -12.63 -15.84
N GLY A 60 -0.89 -13.06 -15.97
CA GLY A 60 -1.75 -13.32 -14.81
C GLY A 60 -1.14 -14.31 -13.79
N PRO A 61 -0.58 -15.46 -14.21
CA PRO A 61 0.11 -16.38 -13.31
C PRO A 61 1.31 -15.76 -12.57
N GLU A 62 2.12 -14.94 -13.25
CA GLU A 62 3.22 -14.21 -12.62
C GLU A 62 2.70 -13.18 -11.61
N GLY A 63 1.63 -12.46 -11.95
CA GLY A 63 0.93 -11.56 -11.03
C GLY A 63 0.44 -12.28 -9.76
N ILE A 64 -0.11 -13.50 -9.88
CA ILE A 64 -0.51 -14.31 -8.71
C ILE A 64 0.71 -14.75 -7.89
N SER A 65 1.83 -15.06 -8.53
CA SER A 65 3.08 -15.37 -7.82
C SER A 65 3.55 -14.17 -6.98
N ILE A 66 3.46 -12.96 -7.53
CA ILE A 66 3.77 -11.71 -6.82
C ILE A 66 2.85 -11.50 -5.61
N VAL A 67 1.54 -11.70 -5.78
CA VAL A 67 0.58 -11.61 -4.68
C VAL A 67 0.91 -12.62 -3.56
N LYS A 68 1.32 -13.84 -3.90
CA LYS A 68 1.74 -14.84 -2.91
C LYS A 68 2.96 -14.39 -2.13
N GLN A 69 3.98 -13.83 -2.79
CA GLN A 69 5.18 -13.31 -2.11
C GLN A 69 4.84 -12.20 -1.10
N ILE A 70 3.93 -11.29 -1.45
CA ILE A 70 3.46 -10.25 -0.51
C ILE A 70 2.76 -10.90 0.69
N ARG A 71 1.87 -11.86 0.45
CA ARG A 71 1.13 -12.58 1.51
C ARG A 71 2.02 -13.43 2.40
N GLU A 72 3.12 -13.96 1.88
CA GLU A 72 4.09 -14.73 2.65
C GLU A 72 4.88 -13.82 3.58
N ARG A 73 5.17 -12.58 3.17
CA ARG A 73 6.01 -11.66 3.94
C ARG A 73 5.24 -10.76 4.89
N LEU A 74 4.14 -10.15 4.44
CA LEU A 74 3.36 -9.18 5.20
C LEU A 74 2.11 -9.80 5.84
N THR A 75 1.61 -9.17 6.88
CA THR A 75 0.30 -9.44 7.48
C THR A 75 -0.77 -8.59 6.79
N LEU A 76 -1.83 -9.24 6.31
CA LEU A 76 -2.91 -8.56 5.60
C LEU A 76 -3.91 -7.97 6.58
N ILE A 77 -4.29 -6.73 6.35
CA ILE A 77 -5.29 -6.02 7.14
C ILE A 77 -6.55 -5.80 6.32
N THR A 78 -7.69 -6.14 6.91
CA THR A 78 -9.02 -5.93 6.33
C THR A 78 -9.83 -4.99 7.20
N LEU A 79 -10.70 -4.21 6.58
CA LEU A 79 -11.79 -3.53 7.25
C LEU A 79 -13.03 -4.41 7.19
N SER A 80 -13.77 -4.48 8.28
CA SER A 80 -15.16 -4.93 8.27
C SER A 80 -16.01 -3.96 7.45
N GLU A 81 -17.22 -4.38 7.10
CA GLU A 81 -18.18 -3.52 6.38
C GLU A 81 -18.39 -2.18 7.10
N GLN A 82 -18.61 -2.22 8.41
CA GLN A 82 -18.81 -1.01 9.21
C GLN A 82 -17.58 -0.10 9.20
N GLU A 83 -16.38 -0.65 9.42
CA GLU A 83 -15.14 0.14 9.37
C GLU A 83 -14.89 0.74 7.99
N TYR A 84 -15.22 0.00 6.93
CA TYR A 84 -15.06 0.43 5.54
C TYR A 84 -15.97 1.62 5.23
N VAL A 85 -17.25 1.53 5.59
CA VAL A 85 -18.22 2.63 5.40
C VAL A 85 -17.83 3.84 6.24
N SER A 86 -17.49 3.65 7.51
CA SER A 86 -17.06 4.76 8.38
C SER A 86 -15.76 5.43 7.89
N ALA A 87 -14.82 4.68 7.33
CA ALA A 87 -13.63 5.26 6.69
C ALA A 87 -13.99 6.13 5.48
N LEU A 88 -14.98 5.74 4.67
CA LEU A 88 -15.47 6.55 3.55
C LEU A 88 -16.22 7.80 4.02
N GLU A 89 -17.04 7.70 5.06
CA GLU A 89 -17.73 8.85 5.66
C GLU A 89 -16.73 9.88 6.16
N LEU A 90 -15.68 9.45 6.88
CA LEU A 90 -14.59 10.32 7.32
C LEU A 90 -13.86 10.97 6.14
N ALA A 91 -13.53 10.19 5.11
CA ALA A 91 -12.89 10.72 3.90
C ALA A 91 -13.77 11.75 3.17
N SER A 92 -15.09 11.55 3.16
CA SER A 92 -16.06 12.44 2.51
C SER A 92 -16.15 13.82 3.18
N SER A 93 -15.84 13.89 4.48
CA SER A 93 -15.78 15.16 5.21
C SER A 93 -14.59 16.05 4.81
N GLY A 94 -13.63 15.51 4.06
CA GLY A 94 -12.48 16.23 3.52
C GLY A 94 -12.62 16.57 2.02
N THR A 95 -11.47 16.70 1.34
CA THR A 95 -11.40 16.96 -0.12
C THR A 95 -11.18 15.68 -0.93
N VAL A 96 -11.46 14.51 -0.35
CA VAL A 96 -11.19 13.21 -0.96
C VAL A 96 -12.31 12.86 -1.94
N VAL A 97 -11.96 12.71 -3.22
CA VAL A 97 -12.90 12.40 -4.30
C VAL A 97 -12.32 11.36 -5.26
N GLY A 98 -13.19 10.55 -5.87
CA GLY A 98 -12.81 9.55 -6.86
C GLY A 98 -11.88 8.47 -6.29
N ALA A 99 -10.84 8.12 -7.05
CA ALA A 99 -9.92 7.04 -6.70
C ALA A 99 -9.17 7.25 -5.38
N ALA A 100 -9.03 8.51 -4.92
CA ALA A 100 -8.39 8.84 -3.64
C ALA A 100 -9.14 8.25 -2.42
N ALA A 101 -10.40 7.85 -2.58
CA ALA A 101 -11.13 7.12 -1.54
C ALA A 101 -10.45 5.77 -1.19
N TYR A 102 -9.71 5.16 -2.13
CA TYR A 102 -8.98 3.94 -1.85
C TYR A 102 -7.74 4.17 -0.99
N ASP A 103 -7.04 5.29 -1.15
CA ASP A 103 -5.97 5.70 -0.24
C ASP A 103 -6.50 5.87 1.18
N ALA A 104 -7.70 6.44 1.35
CA ALA A 104 -8.36 6.54 2.65
C ALA A 104 -8.58 5.17 3.30
N LEU A 105 -9.07 4.20 2.53
CA LEU A 105 -9.31 2.84 3.02
C LEU A 105 -8.00 2.11 3.39
N ILE A 106 -6.94 2.33 2.61
CA ILE A 106 -5.60 1.79 2.91
C ILE A 106 -5.05 2.44 4.18
N ALA A 107 -5.19 3.76 4.34
CA ALA A 107 -4.73 4.47 5.51
C ALA A 107 -5.48 4.05 6.79
N HIS A 108 -6.79 3.79 6.70
CA HIS A 108 -7.56 3.25 7.81
C HIS A 108 -7.13 1.82 8.19
N CYS A 109 -6.70 1.00 7.22
CA CYS A 109 -6.05 -0.27 7.53
C CYS A 109 -4.75 -0.06 8.34
N ALA A 110 -3.95 0.96 8.02
CA ALA A 110 -2.72 1.25 8.75
C ALA A 110 -2.99 1.66 10.22
N LEU A 111 -4.02 2.48 10.44
CA LEU A 111 -4.48 2.81 11.80
C LEU A 111 -4.94 1.57 12.55
N LYS A 112 -5.78 0.73 11.92
CA LYS A 112 -6.28 -0.52 12.51
C LYS A 112 -5.17 -1.49 12.88
N ALA A 113 -4.11 -1.56 12.06
CA ALA A 113 -2.96 -2.42 12.31
C ALA A 113 -2.10 -1.96 13.51
N GLY A 114 -2.29 -0.72 13.97
CA GLY A 114 -1.39 -0.08 14.92
C GLY A 114 0.02 0.06 14.32
N ALA A 115 0.11 0.44 13.04
CA ALA A 115 1.38 0.67 12.38
C ALA A 115 2.07 1.92 12.96
N ASP A 116 3.39 1.83 13.12
CA ASP A 116 4.21 2.97 13.54
C ASP A 116 4.48 3.91 12.34
N ILE A 117 4.55 3.35 11.13
CA ILE A 117 4.84 4.07 9.88
C ILE A 117 3.97 3.52 8.75
N LEU A 118 3.46 4.41 7.91
CA LEU A 118 2.83 4.13 6.62
C LEU A 118 3.79 4.55 5.50
N LEU A 119 4.35 3.56 4.81
CA LEU A 119 5.24 3.73 3.67
C LEU A 119 4.42 3.95 2.40
N THR A 120 4.55 5.14 1.78
CA THR A 120 3.92 5.48 0.51
C THR A 120 4.80 6.44 -0.29
N TRP A 121 4.74 6.36 -1.62
CA TRP A 121 5.28 7.41 -2.49
C TRP A 121 4.26 8.50 -2.80
N ASN A 122 2.97 8.28 -2.48
CA ASN A 122 1.86 9.21 -2.67
C ASN A 122 1.66 10.09 -1.41
N VAL A 123 2.74 10.67 -0.89
CA VAL A 123 2.75 11.40 0.40
C VAL A 123 1.65 12.45 0.48
N ARG A 124 1.45 13.23 -0.58
CA ARG A 124 0.42 14.28 -0.63
C ARG A 124 -0.99 13.71 -0.47
N ASP A 125 -1.26 12.55 -1.07
CA ASP A 125 -2.59 11.94 -1.04
C ASP A 125 -2.92 11.37 0.33
N PHE A 126 -1.94 10.81 1.03
CA PHE A 126 -2.13 10.27 2.37
C PHE A 126 -2.12 11.35 3.47
N THR A 127 -1.26 12.37 3.37
CA THR A 127 -1.16 13.42 4.41
C THR A 127 -2.42 14.29 4.53
N ARG A 128 -3.23 14.39 3.47
CA ARG A 128 -4.54 15.09 3.53
C ARG A 128 -5.65 14.28 4.20
N LEU A 129 -5.43 13.02 4.57
CA LEU A 129 -6.44 12.12 5.17
C LEU A 129 -6.59 12.32 6.69
N GLY A 130 -6.14 13.46 7.21
CA GLY A 130 -6.22 13.80 8.63
C GLY A 130 -4.91 13.60 9.38
N SER A 131 -4.82 14.26 10.54
CA SER A 131 -3.56 14.39 11.29
C SER A 131 -3.03 13.06 11.84
N ALA A 132 -3.90 12.11 12.16
CA ALA A 132 -3.50 10.78 12.63
C ALA A 132 -2.73 10.03 11.53
N ILE A 133 -3.23 10.04 10.30
CA ILE A 133 -2.59 9.38 9.16
C ILE A 133 -1.33 10.15 8.76
N ALA A 134 -1.40 11.48 8.67
CA ALA A 134 -0.27 12.32 8.27
C ALA A 134 0.99 12.10 9.13
N ARG A 135 0.83 11.78 10.42
CA ARG A 135 1.96 11.48 11.33
C ARG A 135 2.65 10.13 11.06
N LEU A 136 1.95 9.18 10.44
CA LEU A 136 2.51 7.87 10.09
C LEU A 136 3.25 7.89 8.76
N VAL A 137 2.87 8.81 7.86
CA VAL A 137 3.36 8.82 6.47
C VAL A 137 4.86 9.06 6.42
N LYS A 138 5.57 8.14 5.77
CA LYS A 138 6.95 8.29 5.34
C LYS A 138 7.15 7.73 3.94
N THR A 139 8.15 8.22 3.24
CA THR A 139 8.68 7.59 2.04
C THR A 139 9.71 6.52 2.41
N PRO A 140 9.94 5.52 1.54
CA PRO A 140 11.04 4.57 1.71
C PRO A 140 12.43 5.20 1.82
N LEU A 141 12.65 6.45 1.35
CA LEU A 141 13.94 7.13 1.44
C LEU A 141 14.28 7.61 2.85
N GLU A 142 13.29 7.66 3.73
CA GLU A 142 13.45 8.11 5.11
C GLU A 142 13.85 6.97 6.07
N LEU A 143 14.16 5.77 5.53
CA LEU A 143 14.54 4.55 6.25
C LEU A 143 15.76 3.82 5.64
#